data_AF-A0ABD1RCR9-F1
#
_entry.id   AF-A0ABD1RCR9-F1
#
_cell.length_a   1.000
_cell.length_b   1.000
_cell.length_c   1.000
_cell.angle_alpha   90.00
_cell.angle_beta   90.00
_cell.angle_gamma   90.00
#
_symmetry.space_group_name_H-M   'P 1'
#
loop_
_entity.id
_entity.type
_entity.pdbx_description
1 polymer ?
#
loop_
_entity_poly.entity_id
_entity_poly.type
_entity_poly.pdbx_seq_one_letter_code
_entity_poly.pdbx_strand_id
1 'polypeptide(L)'
;MRCLNIDVNLGLILVLLLSVPIIIKASSTKDGYKQCENTVKHWASSSFNSEIKEDKHLLRDLLFFLHIPRTGGRAYFHCFLRKLYSNSQECPRSYDKLRVDTRKPNCRLLSTHDDYSIMYKFPKEKTSAVTILRNPIERVFSTYEFSVEVAARFLIHPNLTSVGKMARRPRTKLPGVSTLDIWPWKYLVPWMIEDLFARRDARKHRGQSYTMTNNSYDMQDILMPLHEYINEPIVQDIVHNGATFQIAGLTNNSYITESHEVRHCVLKYPTLGKYVLEVAKRRLDNMLYVGLTDNHRESATMFANVVGAQVISQLSTSRSNGDIVNNSDSEQSSLLSDSLTDANYQRKNSYKKVKKVSSIGKDEAANKNMTVGELMEAYESCISNLRNSQAERRTKSLKQISPANLTKEGRRNVPRALLQKITSLNSLDMEIYNYAQSIFAKQHARVVQNMVDTKRQETTLIESVYNNSYGSPSWKFLSLGTAGDIIDKFRELTEENKCRISQKKKVTKL
;
A
#
# COMPACT_ATOMS: atom_id res chain seq x y z
N MET A 1 -49.37 44.97 -66.22
CA MET A 1 -48.57 43.85 -65.67
C MET A 1 -47.97 44.35 -64.36
N ARG A 2 -48.54 43.94 -63.23
CA ARG A 2 -48.04 42.85 -62.35
C ARG A 2 -46.80 43.23 -61.52
N CYS A 3 -47.06 43.38 -60.22
CA CYS A 3 -46.30 42.90 -59.06
C CYS A 3 -45.15 43.74 -58.46
N LEU A 4 -45.38 44.14 -57.20
CA LEU A 4 -44.54 44.00 -55.98
C LEU A 4 -43.02 44.27 -56.10
N ASN A 5 -42.38 45.04 -55.23
CA ASN A 5 -42.43 44.89 -53.78
C ASN A 5 -41.89 46.14 -53.07
N ILE A 6 -42.63 46.56 -52.06
CA ILE A 6 -42.17 47.36 -50.92
C ILE A 6 -41.30 46.42 -50.04
N ASP A 7 -40.47 47.01 -49.18
CA ASP A 7 -39.59 46.36 -48.17
C ASP A 7 -38.14 46.08 -48.58
N VAL A 8 -37.34 47.15 -48.67
CA VAL A 8 -35.86 47.04 -48.61
C VAL A 8 -35.25 47.79 -47.41
N ASN A 9 -36.04 48.49 -46.59
CA ASN A 9 -35.51 49.26 -45.45
C ASN A 9 -35.71 48.65 -44.06
N LEU A 10 -36.31 47.47 -43.93
CA LEU A 10 -36.39 46.75 -42.64
C LEU A 10 -35.25 45.72 -42.45
N GLY A 11 -34.63 45.27 -43.54
CA GLY A 11 -33.58 44.24 -43.51
C GLY A 11 -32.23 44.73 -42.96
N LEU A 12 -31.88 46.00 -43.16
CA LEU A 12 -30.59 46.53 -42.68
C LEU A 12 -30.57 46.82 -41.17
N ILE A 13 -31.73 47.13 -40.58
CA ILE A 13 -31.83 47.41 -39.14
C ILE A 13 -31.82 46.10 -38.32
N LEU A 14 -32.31 44.99 -38.89
CA LEU A 14 -32.29 43.69 -38.21
C LEU A 14 -30.89 43.05 -38.17
N VAL A 15 -30.03 43.34 -39.15
CA VAL A 15 -28.64 42.83 -39.19
C VAL A 15 -27.72 43.60 -38.22
N LEU A 16 -28.01 44.87 -37.93
CA LEU A 16 -27.26 45.66 -36.95
C LEU A 16 -27.65 45.39 -35.49
N LEU A 17 -28.83 44.79 -35.23
CA LEU A 17 -29.24 44.35 -33.88
C LEU A 17 -28.80 42.92 -33.53
N LEU A 18 -28.34 42.13 -34.50
CA LEU A 18 -27.80 40.77 -34.29
C LEU A 18 -26.27 40.74 -34.11
N SER A 19 -25.61 41.90 -34.11
CA SER A 19 -24.16 42.05 -33.95
C SER A 19 -23.77 42.82 -32.69
N VAL A 20 -24.58 42.72 -31.63
CA VAL A 20 -24.06 42.97 -30.27
C VAL A 20 -23.31 41.70 -29.87
N PRO A 21 -21.97 41.68 -29.80
CA PRO A 21 -21.31 40.62 -29.08
C PRO A 21 -21.80 40.73 -27.64
N ILE A 22 -22.64 39.79 -27.22
CA ILE A 22 -22.81 39.51 -25.81
C ILE A 22 -21.41 39.09 -25.37
N ILE A 23 -20.64 40.05 -24.86
CA ILE A 23 -19.48 39.76 -24.05
C ILE A 23 -20.09 39.13 -22.80
N ILE A 24 -20.36 37.81 -22.87
CA ILE A 24 -20.43 36.96 -21.70
C ILE A 24 -19.03 37.06 -21.14
N LYS A 25 -18.82 38.06 -20.29
CA LYS A 25 -17.67 38.15 -19.43
C LYS A 25 -17.78 36.91 -18.56
N ALA A 26 -17.16 35.83 -19.00
CA ALA A 26 -17.11 34.60 -18.24
C ALA A 26 -16.43 34.92 -16.92
N SER A 27 -17.23 35.20 -15.90
CA SER A 27 -16.90 35.16 -14.48
C SER A 27 -16.60 33.70 -14.04
N SER A 28 -16.14 32.85 -14.96
CA SER A 28 -16.11 31.39 -14.75
C SER A 28 -15.05 30.96 -13.74
N THR A 29 -14.09 31.81 -13.41
CA THR A 29 -13.02 31.48 -12.46
C THR A 29 -13.45 31.64 -11.01
N LYS A 30 -14.21 32.69 -10.65
CA LYS A 30 -14.72 32.88 -9.28
C LYS A 30 -15.91 31.99 -8.99
N ASP A 31 -16.81 31.83 -9.95
CA ASP A 31 -18.03 31.03 -9.76
C ASP A 31 -17.71 29.53 -9.72
N GLY A 32 -16.80 29.08 -10.60
CA GLY A 32 -16.35 27.68 -10.60
C GLY A 32 -15.52 27.30 -9.37
N TYR A 33 -14.69 28.22 -8.83
CA TYR A 33 -13.97 27.96 -7.58
C TYR A 33 -14.94 27.85 -6.41
N LYS A 34 -15.91 28.78 -6.28
CA LYS A 34 -16.88 28.77 -5.16
C LYS A 34 -17.76 27.53 -5.18
N GLN A 35 -18.19 27.08 -6.36
CA GLN A 35 -18.90 25.81 -6.51
C GLN A 35 -18.03 24.64 -6.03
N CYS A 36 -16.80 24.53 -6.52
CA CYS A 36 -15.88 23.47 -6.10
C CYS A 36 -15.57 23.51 -4.60
N GLU A 37 -15.37 24.70 -4.04
CA GLU A 37 -15.14 24.87 -2.61
C GLU A 37 -16.34 24.37 -1.80
N ASN A 38 -17.57 24.71 -2.21
CA ASN A 38 -18.78 24.24 -1.56
C ASN A 38 -18.92 22.71 -1.65
N THR A 39 -18.71 22.12 -2.84
CA THR A 39 -18.75 20.66 -3.04
C THR A 39 -17.73 19.96 -2.13
N VAL A 40 -16.48 20.42 -2.11
CA VAL A 40 -15.42 19.80 -1.30
C VAL A 40 -15.67 19.97 0.20
N LYS A 41 -16.10 21.15 0.65
CA LYS A 41 -16.43 21.39 2.07
C LYS A 41 -17.61 20.55 2.53
N HIS A 42 -18.66 20.47 1.72
CA HIS A 42 -19.83 19.65 2.00
C HIS A 42 -19.43 18.18 2.16
N TRP A 43 -18.71 17.63 1.18
CA TRP A 43 -18.18 16.27 1.23
C TRP A 43 -17.27 16.00 2.45
N ALA A 44 -16.40 16.95 2.80
CA ALA A 44 -15.54 16.82 3.97
C ALA A 44 -16.36 16.79 5.27
N SER A 45 -17.35 17.69 5.40
CA SER A 45 -18.24 17.74 6.56
C SER A 45 -19.14 16.51 6.69
N SER A 46 -19.65 15.96 5.58
CA SER A 46 -20.46 14.74 5.60
C SER A 46 -19.63 13.51 5.97
N SER A 47 -18.36 13.48 5.57
CA SER A 47 -17.39 12.45 5.98
C SER A 47 -17.11 12.43 7.49
N PHE A 48 -17.46 13.50 8.21
CA PHE A 48 -17.23 13.66 9.64
C PHE A 48 -18.40 13.23 10.53
N ASN A 49 -19.62 13.10 9.99
CA ASN A 49 -20.83 12.83 10.78
C ASN A 49 -21.06 11.34 11.10
N SER A 50 -20.11 10.45 10.75
CA SER A 50 -20.25 9.01 10.94
C SER A 50 -19.24 8.40 11.92
N GLU A 51 -18.95 9.09 13.02
CA GLU A 51 -18.04 8.55 14.04
C GLU A 51 -18.59 7.29 14.67
N ILE A 52 -17.79 6.23 14.63
CA ILE A 52 -17.97 5.08 15.51
C ILE A 52 -17.40 5.52 16.86
N LYS A 53 -18.25 5.64 17.89
CA LYS A 53 -17.84 6.01 19.26
C LYS A 53 -17.07 4.91 19.99
N GLU A 54 -16.99 3.73 19.40
CA GLU A 54 -16.38 2.55 20.01
C GLU A 54 -14.86 2.50 19.83
N ASP A 55 -14.19 1.66 20.64
CA ASP A 55 -12.74 1.53 20.61
C ASP A 55 -12.24 1.05 19.24
N LYS A 56 -11.49 1.92 18.57
CA LYS A 56 -10.82 1.69 17.28
C LYS A 56 -9.64 0.72 17.36
N HIS A 57 -9.17 0.40 18.58
CA HIS A 57 -8.07 -0.52 18.80
C HIS A 57 -8.53 -1.99 18.85
N LEU A 58 -9.84 -2.24 18.77
CA LEU A 58 -10.43 -3.57 18.71
C LEU A 58 -10.72 -3.99 17.27
N LEU A 59 -10.23 -5.18 16.92
CA LEU A 59 -10.51 -5.86 15.67
C LEU A 59 -12.00 -6.25 15.59
N ARG A 60 -12.64 -5.88 14.48
CA ARG A 60 -14.04 -6.20 14.16
C ARG A 60 -14.15 -7.43 13.26
N ASP A 61 -15.39 -7.83 12.95
CA ASP A 61 -15.72 -9.03 12.17
C ASP A 61 -14.96 -9.10 10.83
N LEU A 62 -14.91 -7.98 10.11
CA LEU A 62 -14.23 -7.80 8.83
C LEU A 62 -12.96 -6.97 8.99
N LEU A 63 -11.82 -7.53 8.57
CA LEU A 63 -10.57 -6.78 8.39
C LEU A 63 -10.45 -6.31 6.93
N PHE A 64 -10.49 -5.00 6.73
CA PHE A 64 -10.19 -4.36 5.46
C PHE A 64 -8.73 -3.89 5.43
N PHE A 65 -7.91 -4.58 4.65
CA PHE A 65 -6.58 -4.12 4.28
C PHE A 65 -6.64 -3.20 3.06
N LEU A 66 -6.56 -1.89 3.31
CA LEU A 66 -6.41 -0.88 2.27
C LEU A 66 -4.98 -0.96 1.70
N HIS A 67 -4.82 -1.70 0.60
CA HIS A 67 -3.51 -1.96 0.01
C HIS A 67 -3.10 -0.82 -0.90
N ILE A 68 -2.33 0.12 -0.37
CA ILE A 68 -1.76 1.21 -1.17
C ILE A 68 -0.65 0.66 -2.09
N PRO A 69 -0.70 0.91 -3.41
CA PRO A 69 0.32 0.41 -4.33
C PRO A 69 1.73 0.86 -3.92
N ARG A 70 2.67 -0.09 -3.98
CA ARG A 70 4.11 0.12 -3.74
C ARG A 70 4.51 0.50 -2.31
N THR A 71 3.67 0.17 -1.33
CA THR A 71 3.96 0.31 0.13
C THR A 71 4.29 -1.04 0.80
N GLY A 72 4.70 -2.05 0.03
CA GLY A 72 5.04 -3.37 0.56
C GLY A 72 3.84 -4.24 0.94
N GLY A 73 2.61 -3.85 0.60
CA GLY A 73 1.41 -4.60 1.01
C GLY A 73 1.33 -6.05 0.49
N ARG A 74 2.01 -6.40 -0.62
CA ARG A 74 2.16 -7.82 -1.03
C ARG A 74 2.82 -8.67 0.05
N ALA A 75 3.78 -8.13 0.79
CA ALA A 75 4.41 -8.84 1.89
C ALA A 75 3.42 -9.08 3.04
N TYR A 76 2.69 -8.04 3.45
CA TYR A 76 1.68 -8.16 4.51
C TYR A 76 0.55 -9.12 4.13
N PHE A 77 0.01 -8.99 2.93
CA PHE A 77 -1.05 -9.89 2.47
C PHE A 77 -0.57 -11.34 2.40
N HIS A 78 0.56 -11.58 1.73
CA HIS A 78 0.99 -12.95 1.47
C HIS A 78 1.64 -13.64 2.67
N CYS A 79 2.42 -12.90 3.46
CA CYS A 79 3.21 -13.48 4.56
C CYS A 79 2.55 -13.36 5.94
N PHE A 80 1.63 -12.42 6.15
CA PHE A 80 0.83 -12.36 7.39
C PHE A 80 -0.61 -12.79 7.16
N LEU A 81 -1.37 -12.06 6.33
CA LEU A 81 -2.82 -12.21 6.27
C LEU A 81 -3.25 -13.59 5.77
N ARG A 82 -2.55 -14.17 4.79
CA ARG A 82 -2.79 -15.55 4.32
C ARG A 82 -2.38 -16.64 5.31
N LYS A 83 -1.59 -16.31 6.35
CA LYS A 83 -1.31 -17.23 7.47
C LYS A 83 -2.40 -17.16 8.54
N LEU A 84 -3.02 -15.99 8.69
CA LEU A 84 -4.04 -15.69 9.69
C LEU A 84 -5.46 -16.04 9.25
N TYR A 85 -5.76 -15.92 7.96
CA TYR A 85 -7.10 -16.16 7.39
C TYR A 85 -7.05 -17.27 6.34
N SER A 86 -8.07 -18.14 6.34
CA SER A 86 -8.23 -19.17 5.31
C SER A 86 -8.72 -18.57 3.99
N ASN A 87 -8.50 -19.28 2.87
CA ASN A 87 -9.03 -18.87 1.56
C ASN A 87 -10.56 -18.69 1.56
N SER A 88 -11.30 -19.45 2.39
CA SER A 88 -12.76 -19.33 2.53
C SER A 88 -13.19 -18.07 3.29
N GLN A 89 -12.27 -17.43 4.01
CA GLN A 89 -12.48 -16.18 4.73
C GLN A 89 -12.12 -14.94 3.90
N GLU A 90 -11.37 -15.13 2.80
CA GLU A 90 -11.08 -14.07 1.83
C GLU A 90 -12.36 -13.67 1.09
N CYS A 91 -12.67 -12.38 1.11
CA CYS A 91 -13.79 -11.84 0.34
C CYS A 91 -13.50 -11.98 -1.17
N PRO A 92 -14.55 -12.15 -2.01
CA PRO A 92 -14.37 -12.28 -3.46
C PRO A 92 -13.54 -11.14 -4.05
N ARG A 93 -12.59 -11.48 -4.92
CA ARG A 93 -11.77 -10.49 -5.62
C ARG A 93 -12.59 -9.86 -6.75
N SER A 94 -12.39 -8.57 -6.99
CA SER A 94 -12.82 -7.94 -8.23
C SER A 94 -11.68 -7.13 -8.84
N TYR A 95 -11.68 -7.12 -10.16
CA TYR A 95 -10.59 -6.62 -11.00
C TYR A 95 -10.80 -5.14 -11.37
N ASP A 96 -12.06 -4.73 -11.51
CA ASP A 96 -12.47 -3.36 -11.85
C ASP A 96 -13.03 -2.61 -10.62
N LYS A 97 -14.15 -3.13 -10.09
CA LYS A 97 -14.89 -2.64 -8.94
C LYS A 97 -15.41 -3.84 -8.16
N LEU A 98 -15.08 -3.95 -6.88
CA LEU A 98 -15.54 -4.94 -5.92
C LEU A 98 -17.06 -5.09 -5.98
N ARG A 99 -17.50 -6.22 -6.54
CA ARG A 99 -18.87 -6.71 -6.47
C ARG A 99 -18.95 -7.66 -5.29
N VAL A 100 -18.86 -7.13 -4.06
CA VAL A 100 -19.06 -7.94 -2.85
C VAL A 100 -20.53 -7.99 -2.52
N ASP A 101 -21.05 -9.21 -2.41
CA ASP A 101 -22.30 -9.49 -1.73
C ASP A 101 -22.01 -9.56 -0.24
N THR A 102 -22.45 -8.53 0.48
CA THR A 102 -22.26 -8.35 1.92
C THR A 102 -23.00 -9.39 2.76
N ARG A 103 -23.87 -10.19 2.12
CA ARG A 103 -24.62 -11.29 2.75
C ARG A 103 -23.85 -12.59 2.84
N LYS A 104 -22.65 -12.70 2.22
CA LYS A 104 -21.82 -13.90 2.37
C LYS A 104 -21.25 -13.96 3.80
N PRO A 105 -21.67 -14.91 4.64
CA PRO A 105 -21.40 -14.89 6.08
C PRO A 105 -19.91 -15.10 6.43
N ASN A 106 -19.11 -15.64 5.51
CA ASN A 106 -17.73 -16.03 5.77
C ASN A 106 -16.69 -14.97 5.36
N CYS A 107 -17.06 -13.82 4.79
CA CYS A 107 -16.12 -12.78 4.37
C CYS A 107 -15.56 -12.02 5.58
N ARG A 108 -14.34 -12.35 6.00
CA ARG A 108 -13.65 -11.75 7.17
C ARG A 108 -12.37 -11.00 6.81
N LEU A 109 -11.83 -11.19 5.60
CA LEU A 109 -10.66 -10.48 5.11
C LEU A 109 -10.90 -9.91 3.71
N LEU A 110 -10.83 -8.58 3.60
CA LEU A 110 -10.81 -7.88 2.32
C LEU A 110 -9.44 -7.22 2.14
N SER A 111 -8.74 -7.55 1.05
CA SER A 111 -7.51 -6.87 0.65
C SER A 111 -7.60 -6.44 -0.80
N THR A 112 -7.59 -5.13 -1.04
CA THR A 112 -7.75 -4.58 -2.39
C THR A 112 -6.96 -3.28 -2.57
N HIS A 113 -6.63 -2.98 -3.83
CA HIS A 113 -6.12 -1.69 -4.26
C HIS A 113 -7.23 -0.67 -4.53
N ASP A 114 -8.49 -0.99 -4.27
CA ASP A 114 -9.54 0.03 -4.19
C ASP A 114 -9.20 1.09 -3.15
N ASP A 115 -9.95 2.19 -3.19
CA ASP A 115 -9.84 3.25 -2.20
C ASP A 115 -10.85 3.08 -1.06
N TYR A 116 -10.73 3.94 -0.05
CA TYR A 116 -11.54 3.87 1.16
C TYR A 116 -13.05 4.07 0.90
N SER A 117 -13.48 4.56 -0.27
CA SER A 117 -14.92 4.66 -0.58
C SER A 117 -15.63 3.30 -0.59
N ILE A 118 -14.87 2.20 -0.66
CA ILE A 118 -15.40 0.85 -0.51
C ILE A 118 -16.02 0.58 0.86
N MET A 119 -15.63 1.33 1.90
CA MET A 119 -16.20 1.24 3.24
C MET A 119 -17.70 1.52 3.27
N TYR A 120 -18.26 2.22 2.26
CA TYR A 120 -19.71 2.44 2.15
C TYR A 120 -20.48 1.16 1.83
N LYS A 121 -19.80 0.11 1.39
CA LYS A 121 -20.40 -1.21 1.15
C LYS A 121 -20.44 -2.07 2.41
N PHE A 122 -19.81 -1.66 3.50
CA PHE A 122 -19.68 -2.48 4.70
C PHE A 122 -20.26 -1.78 5.93
N PRO A 123 -20.84 -2.54 6.89
CA PRO A 123 -21.24 -1.97 8.17
C PRO A 123 -20.01 -1.42 8.89
N LYS A 124 -20.05 -0.13 9.25
CA LYS A 124 -18.90 0.58 9.83
C LYS A 124 -18.49 -0.02 11.16
N GLU A 125 -19.47 -0.37 11.97
CA GLU A 125 -19.34 -0.95 13.32
C GLU A 125 -18.71 -2.36 13.29
N LYS A 126 -18.75 -3.03 12.12
CA LYS A 126 -18.23 -4.38 11.92
C LYS A 126 -16.93 -4.44 11.11
N THR A 127 -16.35 -3.31 10.74
CA THR A 127 -15.20 -3.28 9.82
C THR A 127 -14.01 -2.54 10.42
N SER A 128 -12.90 -3.23 10.62
CA SER A 128 -11.61 -2.62 10.96
C SER A 128 -10.80 -2.38 9.70
N ALA A 129 -10.26 -1.18 9.52
CA ALA A 129 -9.35 -0.88 8.41
C ALA A 129 -7.89 -0.86 8.88
N VAL A 130 -6.99 -1.34 8.03
CA VAL A 130 -5.53 -1.25 8.23
C VAL A 130 -4.85 -0.82 6.93
N THR A 131 -3.71 -0.13 7.02
CA THR A 131 -2.94 0.24 5.83
C THR A 131 -1.44 0.33 6.13
N ILE A 132 -0.64 0.37 5.06
CA ILE A 132 0.81 0.61 5.11
C ILE A 132 1.12 1.77 4.17
N LEU A 133 1.88 2.74 4.68
CA LEU A 133 2.35 3.90 3.94
C LEU A 133 3.84 3.81 3.65
N ARG A 134 4.31 4.67 2.75
CA ARG A 134 5.72 4.77 2.33
C ARG A 134 6.06 6.23 2.08
N ASN A 135 7.32 6.59 2.28
CA ASN A 135 7.81 7.90 1.86
C ASN A 135 7.35 8.21 0.41
N PRO A 136 6.73 9.37 0.14
CA PRO A 136 6.08 9.62 -1.16
C PRO A 136 7.04 9.62 -2.35
N ILE A 137 8.25 10.17 -2.19
CA ILE A 137 9.27 10.20 -3.24
C ILE A 137 9.67 8.75 -3.58
N GLU A 138 9.95 7.96 -2.55
CA GLU A 138 10.27 6.54 -2.66
C GLU A 138 9.13 5.71 -3.28
N ARG A 139 7.86 6.08 -3.01
CA ARG A 139 6.68 5.47 -3.62
C ARG A 139 6.57 5.80 -5.11
N VAL A 140 6.85 7.05 -5.52
CA VAL A 140 6.87 7.46 -6.93
C VAL A 140 7.95 6.70 -7.70
N PHE A 141 9.19 6.68 -7.20
CA PHE A 141 10.26 5.89 -7.82
C PHE A 141 9.87 4.42 -7.96
N SER A 142 9.32 3.83 -6.90
CA SER A 142 8.95 2.42 -6.93
C SER A 142 7.76 2.13 -7.84
N THR A 143 6.89 3.11 -8.09
CA THR A 143 5.78 3.00 -9.06
C THR A 143 6.33 3.05 -10.47
N TYR A 144 7.17 4.04 -10.78
CA TYR A 144 7.86 4.17 -12.06
C TYR A 144 8.62 2.89 -12.41
N GLU A 145 9.50 2.44 -11.52
CA GLU A 145 10.31 1.23 -11.70
C GLU A 145 9.46 -0.01 -11.93
N PHE A 146 8.34 -0.14 -11.21
CA PHE A 146 7.47 -1.29 -11.35
C PHE A 146 6.71 -1.26 -12.67
N SER A 147 6.20 -0.10 -13.10
CA SER A 147 5.56 0.04 -14.41
C SER A 147 6.51 -0.33 -15.54
N VAL A 148 7.75 0.18 -15.50
CA VAL A 148 8.80 -0.16 -16.47
C VAL A 148 9.14 -1.65 -16.42
N GLU A 149 9.37 -2.21 -15.22
CA GLU A 149 9.73 -3.62 -15.04
C GLU A 149 8.65 -4.54 -15.61
N VAL A 150 7.38 -4.29 -15.29
CA VAL A 150 6.28 -5.13 -15.76
C VAL A 150 6.09 -4.97 -17.27
N ALA A 151 6.16 -3.75 -17.80
CA ALA A 151 6.04 -3.49 -19.23
C ALA A 151 7.17 -4.14 -20.04
N ALA A 152 8.41 -4.10 -19.54
CA ALA A 152 9.57 -4.70 -20.19
C ALA A 152 9.43 -6.21 -20.44
N ARG A 153 8.65 -6.92 -19.61
CA ARG A 153 8.37 -8.36 -19.80
C ARG A 153 7.68 -8.65 -21.13
N PHE A 154 6.93 -7.69 -21.67
CA PHE A 154 6.19 -7.87 -22.91
C PHE A 154 7.06 -7.63 -24.16
N LEU A 155 8.26 -7.06 -24.02
CA LEU A 155 9.17 -6.81 -25.15
C LEU A 155 9.71 -8.09 -25.81
N ILE A 156 9.53 -9.25 -25.17
CA ILE A 156 9.76 -10.57 -25.78
C ILE A 156 8.86 -10.80 -27.01
N HIS A 157 7.74 -10.08 -27.11
CA HIS A 157 6.83 -10.17 -28.23
C HIS A 157 7.25 -9.25 -29.37
N PRO A 158 7.02 -9.65 -30.63
CA PRO A 158 7.48 -8.88 -31.79
C PRO A 158 6.76 -7.53 -31.93
N ASN A 159 5.49 -7.42 -31.56
CA ASN A 159 4.69 -6.21 -31.68
C ASN A 159 3.50 -6.20 -30.69
N LEU A 160 2.84 -5.04 -30.55
CA LEU A 160 1.67 -4.86 -29.69
C LEU A 160 0.50 -5.78 -30.10
N THR A 161 0.33 -6.07 -31.39
CA THR A 161 -0.69 -7.02 -31.88
C THR A 161 -0.51 -8.41 -31.29
N SER A 162 0.74 -8.88 -31.16
CA SER A 162 1.05 -10.16 -30.51
C SER A 162 0.70 -10.14 -29.02
N VAL A 163 0.93 -9.01 -28.33
CA VAL A 163 0.55 -8.82 -26.93
C VAL A 163 -0.97 -8.87 -26.76
N GLY A 164 -1.71 -8.13 -27.61
CA GLY A 164 -3.17 -8.12 -27.59
C GLY A 164 -3.78 -9.49 -27.87
N LYS A 165 -3.21 -10.26 -28.81
CA LYS A 165 -3.62 -11.65 -29.08
C LYS A 165 -3.43 -12.57 -27.88
N MET A 166 -2.36 -12.37 -27.10
CA MET A 166 -2.13 -13.12 -25.87
C MET A 166 -3.11 -12.72 -24.76
N ALA A 167 -3.34 -11.41 -24.57
CA ALA A 167 -4.24 -10.91 -23.53
C ALA A 167 -5.69 -11.39 -23.72
N ARG A 168 -6.11 -11.60 -24.98
CA ARG A 168 -7.43 -12.12 -25.34
C ARG A 168 -7.57 -13.64 -25.25
N ARG A 169 -6.48 -14.40 -25.09
CA ARG A 169 -6.56 -15.86 -24.96
C ARG A 169 -7.19 -16.22 -23.62
N PRO A 170 -8.26 -17.05 -23.60
CA PRO A 170 -8.80 -17.58 -22.36
C PRO A 170 -7.69 -18.28 -21.57
N ARG A 171 -7.47 -17.87 -20.31
CA ARG A 171 -6.49 -18.53 -19.45
C ARG A 171 -7.00 -19.94 -19.15
N THR A 172 -6.28 -20.95 -19.64
CA THR A 172 -6.65 -22.39 -19.51
C THR A 172 -6.37 -22.98 -18.13
N LYS A 173 -5.82 -22.21 -17.18
CA LYS A 173 -5.63 -22.59 -15.78
C LYS A 173 -6.30 -21.55 -14.86
N LEU A 174 -6.83 -22.04 -13.73
CA LEU A 174 -7.54 -21.39 -12.60
C LEU A 174 -7.36 -19.85 -12.44
N PRO A 175 -8.37 -19.14 -11.89
CA PRO A 175 -8.52 -17.69 -11.99
C PRO A 175 -7.44 -16.91 -11.21
N GLY A 176 -6.25 -16.81 -11.79
CA GLY A 176 -5.18 -15.94 -11.32
C GLY A 176 -5.42 -14.49 -11.73
N VAL A 177 -5.21 -13.57 -10.78
CA VAL A 177 -5.36 -12.13 -10.99
C VAL A 177 -4.11 -11.58 -11.68
N SER A 178 -4.24 -11.09 -12.92
CA SER A 178 -3.11 -10.46 -13.61
C SER A 178 -2.86 -9.07 -13.07
N THR A 179 -1.60 -8.64 -13.11
CA THR A 179 -1.25 -7.23 -12.86
C THR A 179 -1.98 -6.29 -13.81
N LEU A 180 -2.27 -6.72 -15.05
CA LEU A 180 -3.02 -5.93 -16.02
C LEU A 180 -4.51 -5.76 -15.68
N ASP A 181 -5.02 -6.54 -14.74
CA ASP A 181 -6.44 -6.56 -14.37
C ASP A 181 -6.68 -5.79 -13.05
N ILE A 182 -5.68 -5.10 -12.49
CA ILE A 182 -5.71 -4.54 -11.13
C ILE A 182 -5.44 -3.04 -11.16
N TRP A 183 -6.25 -2.23 -10.49
CA TRP A 183 -5.92 -0.81 -10.28
C TRP A 183 -4.66 -0.66 -9.39
N PRO A 184 -3.71 0.26 -9.67
CA PRO A 184 -3.66 1.19 -10.80
C PRO A 184 -2.99 0.62 -12.06
N TRP A 185 -2.44 -0.59 -11.96
CA TRP A 185 -1.60 -1.21 -12.98
C TRP A 185 -2.32 -1.48 -14.30
N LYS A 186 -3.63 -1.70 -14.27
CA LYS A 186 -4.49 -1.83 -15.46
C LYS A 186 -4.42 -0.62 -16.40
N TYR A 187 -4.00 0.54 -15.88
CA TYR A 187 -3.79 1.76 -16.67
C TYR A 187 -2.30 2.01 -16.92
N LEU A 188 -1.48 1.98 -15.87
CA LEU A 188 -0.07 2.36 -15.96
C LEU A 188 0.77 1.37 -16.79
N VAL A 189 0.47 0.07 -16.71
CA VAL A 189 1.29 -0.95 -17.39
C VAL A 189 1.01 -0.98 -18.90
N PRO A 190 -0.24 -1.03 -19.39
CA PRO A 190 -0.50 -0.97 -20.83
C PRO A 190 0.09 0.28 -21.50
N TRP A 191 -0.07 1.44 -20.87
CA TRP A 191 0.51 2.68 -21.35
C TRP A 191 2.06 2.62 -21.43
N MET A 192 2.72 2.09 -20.40
CA MET A 192 4.17 1.91 -20.41
C MET A 192 4.63 0.83 -21.42
N ILE A 193 3.80 -0.18 -21.71
CA ILE A 193 4.08 -1.15 -22.77
C ILE A 193 4.14 -0.43 -24.12
N GLU A 194 3.18 0.44 -24.43
CA GLU A 194 3.17 1.20 -25.68
C GLU A 194 4.42 2.06 -25.84
N ASP A 195 4.81 2.80 -24.79
CA ASP A 195 6.06 3.59 -24.77
C ASP A 195 7.31 2.74 -25.06
N LEU A 196 7.48 1.63 -24.34
CA LEU A 196 8.66 0.78 -24.51
C LEU A 196 8.73 0.13 -25.91
N PHE A 197 7.59 -0.24 -26.49
CA PHE A 197 7.54 -0.75 -27.86
C PHE A 197 7.90 0.33 -28.87
N ALA A 198 7.33 1.54 -28.73
CA ALA A 198 7.62 2.66 -29.61
C ALA A 198 9.12 3.00 -29.62
N ARG A 199 9.74 3.08 -28.43
CA ARG A 199 11.19 3.33 -28.30
C ARG A 199 12.01 2.20 -28.90
N ARG A 200 11.65 0.93 -28.63
CA ARG A 200 12.35 -0.23 -29.21
C ARG A 200 12.31 -0.21 -30.75
N ASP A 201 11.15 0.08 -31.32
CA ASP A 201 10.97 0.04 -32.77
C ASP A 201 11.64 1.24 -33.45
N ALA A 202 11.64 2.42 -32.81
CA ALA A 202 12.45 3.55 -33.24
C ALA A 202 13.97 3.24 -33.23
N ARG A 203 14.47 2.56 -32.17
CA ARG A 203 15.88 2.11 -32.11
C ARG A 203 16.23 1.13 -33.24
N LYS A 204 15.32 0.21 -33.58
CA LYS A 204 15.53 -0.71 -34.71
C LYS A 204 15.62 0.03 -36.04
N HIS A 205 14.86 1.10 -36.21
CA HIS A 205 14.82 1.87 -37.45
C HIS A 205 16.07 2.78 -37.63
N ARG A 206 16.55 3.40 -36.54
CA ARG A 206 17.72 4.32 -36.58
C ARG A 206 19.09 3.62 -36.66
N GLY A 207 19.13 2.29 -36.51
CA GLY A 207 20.37 1.57 -36.24
C GLY A 207 20.81 1.73 -34.77
N GLN A 208 21.58 0.79 -34.23
CA GLN A 208 21.91 0.67 -32.79
C GLN A 208 22.79 1.80 -32.20
N SER A 209 22.81 3.00 -32.80
CA SER A 209 23.45 4.17 -32.22
C SER A 209 22.52 4.78 -31.16
N TYR A 210 22.88 4.62 -29.89
CA TYR A 210 22.24 5.33 -28.78
C TYR A 210 23.31 6.09 -28.00
N THR A 211 22.92 7.26 -27.47
CA THR A 211 23.82 8.02 -26.58
C THR A 211 23.85 7.31 -25.23
N MET A 212 25.00 6.77 -24.85
CA MET A 212 25.14 6.04 -23.59
C MET A 212 25.14 7.03 -22.42
N THR A 213 24.01 7.14 -21.71
CA THR A 213 23.91 7.93 -20.48
C THR A 213 24.22 7.03 -19.29
N ASN A 214 24.95 7.54 -18.30
CA ASN A 214 25.17 6.83 -17.03
C ASN A 214 23.95 6.94 -16.08
N ASN A 215 22.91 7.68 -16.47
CA ASN A 215 21.72 7.90 -15.65
C ASN A 215 20.57 7.00 -16.12
N SER A 216 20.35 5.88 -15.43
CA SER A 216 19.26 4.94 -15.74
C SER A 216 17.85 5.55 -15.63
N TYR A 217 17.68 6.71 -15.02
CA TYR A 217 16.40 7.44 -14.94
C TYR A 217 16.24 8.49 -16.05
N ASP A 218 17.21 8.59 -16.96
CA ASP A 218 17.22 9.53 -18.08
C ASP A 218 17.84 8.87 -19.32
N MET A 219 17.17 7.83 -19.81
CA MET A 219 17.59 7.03 -20.97
C MET A 219 16.53 7.11 -22.07
N GLN A 220 16.38 8.29 -22.68
CA GLN A 220 15.32 8.61 -23.64
C GLN A 220 15.19 7.58 -24.78
N ASP A 221 16.30 7.07 -25.31
CA ASP A 221 16.21 6.09 -26.38
C ASP A 221 15.70 4.73 -25.90
N ILE A 222 15.80 4.39 -24.61
CA ILE A 222 15.52 3.05 -24.06
C ILE A 222 14.13 2.97 -23.42
N LEU A 223 13.83 3.93 -22.55
CA LEU A 223 12.63 4.00 -21.73
C LEU A 223 12.25 5.46 -21.46
N MET A 224 11.00 5.72 -21.07
CA MET A 224 10.56 7.06 -20.68
C MET A 224 11.40 7.63 -19.53
N PRO A 225 12.11 8.75 -19.73
CA PRO A 225 12.84 9.43 -18.66
C PRO A 225 11.93 9.77 -17.48
N LEU A 226 12.46 9.74 -16.27
CA LEU A 226 11.69 10.03 -15.06
C LEU A 226 11.10 11.45 -15.09
N HIS A 227 11.84 12.42 -15.64
CA HIS A 227 11.38 13.80 -15.74
C HIS A 227 10.19 13.95 -16.69
N GLU A 228 10.10 13.12 -17.73
CA GLU A 228 8.95 13.01 -18.65
C GLU A 228 7.79 12.31 -17.93
N TYR A 229 8.04 11.12 -17.35
CA TYR A 229 7.06 10.30 -16.64
C TYR A 229 6.26 11.08 -15.59
N ILE A 230 6.90 11.88 -14.74
CA ILE A 230 6.18 12.61 -13.68
C ILE A 230 5.28 13.74 -14.20
N ASN A 231 5.42 14.14 -15.46
CA ASN A 231 4.57 15.17 -16.06
C ASN A 231 3.41 14.59 -16.86
N GLU A 232 3.37 13.27 -17.06
CA GLU A 232 2.36 12.60 -17.86
C GLU A 232 0.97 12.67 -17.20
N PRO A 233 -0.11 13.00 -17.94
CA PRO A 233 -1.46 13.16 -17.36
C PRO A 233 -1.93 11.93 -16.57
N ILE A 234 -1.63 10.73 -17.06
CA ILE A 234 -1.97 9.47 -16.37
C ILE A 234 -1.25 9.34 -15.02
N VAL A 235 -0.01 9.85 -14.91
CA VAL A 235 0.78 9.83 -13.67
C VAL A 235 0.28 10.91 -12.71
N GLN A 236 -0.08 12.08 -13.22
CA GLN A 236 -0.74 13.14 -12.43
C GLN A 236 -2.07 12.68 -11.85
N ASP A 237 -2.88 11.95 -12.62
CA ASP A 237 -4.13 11.38 -12.14
C ASP A 237 -3.88 10.26 -11.12
N ILE A 238 -3.07 9.26 -11.46
CA ILE A 238 -3.07 8.01 -10.69
C ILE A 238 -2.01 7.98 -9.58
N VAL A 239 -0.84 8.56 -9.82
CA VAL A 239 0.34 8.39 -8.95
C VAL A 239 0.45 9.54 -7.97
N HIS A 240 0.31 10.78 -8.44
CA HIS A 240 0.50 11.98 -7.63
C HIS A 240 -0.60 12.15 -6.57
N ASN A 241 -0.18 12.35 -5.32
CA ASN A 241 -1.06 12.34 -4.13
C ASN A 241 -1.92 11.07 -4.01
N GLY A 242 -1.49 9.98 -4.66
CA GLY A 242 -2.28 8.76 -4.80
C GLY A 242 -2.56 8.07 -3.47
N ALA A 243 -1.64 8.13 -2.49
CA ALA A 243 -1.89 7.54 -1.17
C ALA A 243 -2.98 8.32 -0.41
N THR A 244 -2.90 9.65 -0.43
CA THR A 244 -3.90 10.54 0.16
C THR A 244 -5.27 10.32 -0.48
N PHE A 245 -5.35 10.31 -1.82
CA PHE A 245 -6.62 10.08 -2.51
C PHE A 245 -7.18 8.68 -2.24
N GLN A 246 -6.33 7.67 -2.10
CA GLN A 246 -6.79 6.32 -1.78
C GLN A 246 -7.34 6.21 -0.35
N ILE A 247 -6.71 6.87 0.63
CA ILE A 247 -7.23 6.95 2.00
C ILE A 247 -8.50 7.82 2.06
N ALA A 248 -8.54 8.91 1.30
CA ALA A 248 -9.69 9.79 1.20
C ALA A 248 -10.84 9.21 0.38
N GLY A 249 -10.66 8.09 -0.33
CA GLY A 249 -11.73 7.51 -1.14
C GLY A 249 -12.11 8.39 -2.33
N LEU A 250 -11.10 9.00 -2.96
CA LEU A 250 -11.21 9.96 -4.06
C LEU A 250 -10.34 9.59 -5.26
N THR A 251 -10.04 8.31 -5.47
CA THR A 251 -9.31 7.88 -6.68
C THR A 251 -10.24 7.89 -7.89
N ASN A 252 -9.68 7.71 -9.09
CA ASN A 252 -10.51 7.46 -10.27
C ASN A 252 -11.22 6.07 -10.21
N ASN A 253 -10.92 5.23 -9.22
CA ASN A 253 -11.58 3.95 -8.98
C ASN A 253 -12.63 3.99 -7.84
N SER A 254 -12.98 5.18 -7.31
CA SER A 254 -13.97 5.32 -6.24
C SER A 254 -15.34 4.73 -6.59
N TYR A 255 -16.08 4.33 -5.56
CA TYR A 255 -17.41 3.72 -5.69
C TYR A 255 -18.56 4.73 -5.62
N ILE A 256 -18.28 5.97 -5.20
CA ILE A 256 -19.28 7.00 -4.96
C ILE A 256 -19.15 8.05 -6.03
N THR A 257 -20.27 8.43 -6.64
CA THR A 257 -20.28 9.44 -7.71
C THR A 257 -19.78 10.80 -7.23
N GLU A 258 -20.17 11.24 -6.04
CA GLU A 258 -19.71 12.50 -5.40
C GLU A 258 -18.18 12.54 -5.29
N SER A 259 -17.51 11.42 -5.00
CA SER A 259 -16.04 11.36 -4.93
C SER A 259 -15.37 11.80 -6.22
N HIS A 260 -15.97 11.51 -7.39
CA HIS A 260 -15.39 11.89 -8.67
C HIS A 260 -15.51 13.41 -8.92
N GLU A 261 -16.59 14.04 -8.48
CA GLU A 261 -16.76 15.50 -8.56
C GLU A 261 -15.79 16.23 -7.62
N VAL A 262 -15.69 15.76 -6.37
CA VAL A 262 -14.73 16.28 -5.38
C VAL A 262 -13.30 16.15 -5.90
N ARG A 263 -12.95 14.99 -6.46
CA ARG A 263 -11.64 14.75 -7.07
C ARG A 263 -11.36 15.74 -8.20
N HIS A 264 -12.33 15.95 -9.11
CA HIS A 264 -12.18 16.92 -10.20
C HIS A 264 -11.89 18.33 -9.66
N CYS A 265 -12.63 18.76 -8.65
CA CYS A 265 -12.45 20.06 -8.01
C CYS A 265 -11.07 20.22 -7.36
N VAL A 266 -10.56 19.19 -6.69
CA VAL A 266 -9.25 19.24 -6.02
C VAL A 266 -8.09 19.21 -7.02
N LEU A 267 -8.22 18.45 -8.11
CA LEU A 267 -7.25 18.47 -9.21
C LEU A 267 -7.22 19.84 -9.91
N LYS A 268 -8.38 20.47 -10.09
CA LYS A 268 -8.50 21.80 -10.69
C LYS A 268 -8.01 22.93 -9.76
N TYR A 269 -8.29 22.81 -8.47
CA TYR A 269 -7.93 23.80 -7.45
C TYR A 269 -7.18 23.14 -6.28
N PRO A 270 -5.84 23.01 -6.39
CA PRO A 270 -5.03 22.30 -5.39
C PRO A 270 -5.15 22.83 -3.96
N THR A 271 -5.53 24.10 -3.77
CA THR A 271 -5.77 24.71 -2.46
C THR A 271 -6.92 24.05 -1.69
N LEU A 272 -7.86 23.40 -2.38
CA LEU A 272 -8.93 22.61 -1.78
C LEU A 272 -8.44 21.27 -1.20
N GLY A 273 -7.22 20.85 -1.53
CA GLY A 273 -6.60 19.62 -1.04
C GLY A 273 -6.47 19.56 0.50
N LYS A 274 -6.49 20.71 1.19
CA LYS A 274 -6.49 20.77 2.66
C LYS A 274 -7.68 20.03 3.29
N TYR A 275 -8.87 20.13 2.68
CA TYR A 275 -10.07 19.43 3.18
C TYR A 275 -9.98 17.92 2.95
N VAL A 276 -9.37 17.50 1.82
CA VAL A 276 -9.07 16.09 1.55
C VAL A 276 -8.11 15.53 2.58
N LEU A 277 -7.08 16.31 2.94
CA LEU A 277 -6.10 15.92 3.92
C LEU A 277 -6.72 15.76 5.32
N GLU A 278 -7.63 16.64 5.74
CA GLU A 278 -8.36 16.51 7.00
C GLU A 278 -9.17 15.20 7.07
N VAL A 279 -9.90 14.88 6.00
CA VAL A 279 -10.64 13.60 5.90
C VAL A 279 -9.67 12.41 5.92
N ALA A 280 -8.56 12.47 5.20
CA ALA A 280 -7.59 11.39 5.15
C ALA A 280 -6.92 11.15 6.51
N LYS A 281 -6.50 12.21 7.21
CA LYS A 281 -5.92 12.15 8.57
C LYS A 281 -6.87 11.47 9.54
N ARG A 282 -8.14 11.89 9.55
CA ARG A 282 -9.14 11.30 10.45
C ARG A 282 -9.44 9.84 10.13
N ARG A 283 -9.44 9.45 8.86
CA ARG A 283 -9.58 8.04 8.46
C ARG A 283 -8.39 7.22 8.93
N LEU A 284 -7.17 7.72 8.81
CA LEU A 284 -5.98 7.07 9.39
C LEU A 284 -6.09 6.93 10.90
N ASP A 285 -6.56 7.98 11.59
CA ASP A 285 -6.75 7.91 13.05
C ASP A 285 -7.70 6.82 13.47
N ASN A 286 -8.68 6.47 12.63
CA ASN A 286 -9.68 5.44 12.89
C ASN A 286 -9.28 4.05 12.38
N MET A 287 -8.11 3.90 11.75
CA MET A 287 -7.60 2.59 11.37
C MET A 287 -7.05 1.86 12.59
N LEU A 288 -7.30 0.54 12.64
CA LEU A 288 -6.76 -0.35 13.67
C LEU A 288 -5.22 -0.32 13.68
N TYR A 289 -4.62 -0.22 12.49
CA TYR A 289 -3.18 -0.22 12.31
C TYR A 289 -2.73 0.60 11.09
N VAL A 290 -1.67 1.41 11.26
CA VAL A 290 -1.02 2.17 10.20
C VAL A 290 0.48 1.87 10.25
N GLY A 291 0.99 1.15 9.26
CA GLY A 291 2.42 0.79 9.18
C GLY A 291 3.22 1.69 8.24
N LEU A 292 4.55 1.62 8.36
CA LEU A 292 5.49 2.33 7.48
C LEU A 292 6.42 1.36 6.76
N THR A 293 6.59 1.56 5.46
CA THR A 293 7.49 0.75 4.62
C THR A 293 8.95 0.97 4.98
N ASP A 294 9.32 2.21 5.31
CA ASP A 294 10.71 2.60 5.61
C ASP A 294 11.19 1.95 6.93
N ASN A 295 10.27 1.72 7.88
CA ASN A 295 10.49 0.99 9.14
C ASN A 295 9.98 -0.47 9.04
N HIS A 296 10.23 -1.15 7.92
CA HIS A 296 9.55 -2.41 7.58
C HIS A 296 9.52 -3.48 8.69
N ARG A 297 10.66 -3.75 9.34
CA ARG A 297 10.77 -4.80 10.37
C ARG A 297 9.95 -4.43 11.61
N GLU A 298 10.11 -3.21 12.09
CA GLU A 298 9.37 -2.68 13.24
C GLU A 298 7.86 -2.62 12.94
N SER A 299 7.49 -2.18 11.74
CA SER A 299 6.10 -2.22 11.27
C SER A 299 5.55 -3.64 11.26
N ALA A 300 6.30 -4.62 10.77
CA ALA A 300 5.88 -6.02 10.76
C ALA A 300 5.69 -6.57 12.18
N THR A 301 6.64 -6.31 13.08
CA THR A 301 6.54 -6.68 14.50
C THR A 301 5.32 -6.04 15.15
N MET A 302 5.07 -4.75 14.93
CA MET A 302 3.91 -4.08 15.50
C MET A 302 2.60 -4.60 14.90
N PHE A 303 2.56 -4.91 13.60
CA PHE A 303 1.40 -5.53 12.96
C PHE A 303 1.06 -6.88 13.59
N ALA A 304 2.07 -7.73 13.83
CA ALA A 304 1.87 -9.02 14.49
C ALA A 304 1.31 -8.85 15.91
N ASN A 305 1.81 -7.87 16.68
CA ASN A 305 1.36 -7.63 18.06
C ASN A 305 0.00 -6.90 18.16
N VAL A 306 -0.37 -6.09 17.17
CA VAL A 306 -1.64 -5.34 17.18
C VAL A 306 -2.75 -6.11 16.46
N VAL A 307 -2.51 -6.50 15.21
CA VAL A 307 -3.51 -7.17 14.37
C VAL A 307 -3.42 -8.67 14.55
N GLY A 308 -2.21 -9.24 14.41
CA GLY A 308 -1.99 -10.69 14.50
C GLY A 308 -2.50 -11.28 15.82
N ALA A 309 -2.13 -10.67 16.96
CA ALA A 309 -2.55 -11.10 18.29
C ALA A 309 -4.08 -11.13 18.44
N GLN A 310 -4.79 -10.13 17.91
CA GLN A 310 -6.25 -10.08 17.98
C GLN A 310 -6.92 -11.12 17.08
N VAL A 311 -6.41 -11.32 15.87
CA VAL A 311 -6.92 -12.38 14.97
C VAL A 311 -6.72 -13.76 15.62
N ILE A 312 -5.53 -14.03 16.16
CA ILE A 312 -5.21 -15.26 16.87
C ILE A 312 -6.16 -15.46 18.06
N SER A 313 -6.36 -14.43 18.89
CA SER A 313 -7.27 -14.47 20.04
C SER A 313 -8.71 -14.80 19.63
N GLN A 314 -9.25 -14.14 18.60
CA GLN A 314 -10.61 -14.41 18.09
C GLN A 314 -10.76 -15.83 17.53
N LEU A 315 -9.72 -16.39 16.90
CA LEU A 315 -9.72 -17.77 16.41
C LEU A 315 -9.71 -18.79 17.55
N SER A 316 -9.07 -18.48 18.67
CA SER A 316 -9.06 -19.34 19.87
C SER A 316 -10.42 -19.32 20.59
N THR A 317 -11.05 -18.15 20.77
CA THR A 317 -12.36 -18.05 21.45
C THR A 317 -13.51 -18.64 20.64
N SER A 318 -13.44 -18.58 19.30
CA SER A 318 -14.43 -19.24 18.44
C SER A 318 -14.46 -20.77 18.61
N ARG A 319 -13.38 -21.36 19.15
CA ARG A 319 -13.27 -22.81 19.38
C ARG A 319 -13.85 -23.23 20.71
N SER A 320 -13.56 -22.49 21.78
CA SER A 320 -14.13 -22.78 23.10
C SER A 320 -15.66 -22.75 23.09
N ASN A 321 -16.26 -22.00 22.16
CA ASN A 321 -17.71 -21.97 21.95
C ASN A 321 -18.22 -22.98 20.89
N GLY A 322 -17.31 -23.58 20.09
CA GLY A 322 -17.62 -24.49 19.00
C GLY A 322 -17.60 -25.98 19.37
N ASP A 323 -17.17 -26.33 20.59
CA ASP A 323 -17.20 -27.71 21.10
C ASP A 323 -18.61 -28.19 21.52
N ILE A 324 -19.65 -27.38 21.26
CA ILE A 324 -21.06 -27.78 21.33
C ILE A 324 -21.70 -27.52 19.96
N VAL A 325 -21.51 -28.44 19.02
CA VAL A 325 -22.52 -28.90 18.02
C VAL A 325 -21.81 -29.73 16.94
N ASN A 326 -22.43 -30.87 16.65
CA ASN A 326 -21.91 -32.07 16.02
C ASN A 326 -21.36 -31.94 14.60
N ASN A 327 -20.42 -32.85 14.33
CA ASN A 327 -20.21 -33.59 13.09
C ASN A 327 -21.47 -33.73 12.23
N SER A 328 -21.44 -33.23 10.99
CA SER A 328 -21.48 -34.08 9.79
C SER A 328 -21.26 -33.25 8.53
N ASP A 329 -20.75 -33.95 7.53
CA ASP A 329 -20.84 -33.68 6.10
C ASP A 329 -19.67 -32.98 5.39
N SER A 330 -18.97 -33.87 4.69
CA SER A 330 -17.97 -33.71 3.64
C SER A 330 -18.41 -32.78 2.53
N GLU A 331 -17.49 -31.95 2.01
CA GLU A 331 -17.40 -31.70 0.57
C GLU A 331 -15.94 -31.47 0.10
N GLN A 332 -15.60 -32.27 -0.90
CA GLN A 332 -14.57 -32.17 -1.94
C GLN A 332 -13.44 -31.13 -1.81
N SER A 333 -12.21 -31.66 -1.65
CA SER A 333 -10.96 -30.91 -1.81
C SER A 333 -10.79 -30.37 -3.25
N SER A 334 -10.37 -29.11 -3.38
CA SER A 334 -9.72 -28.62 -4.59
C SER A 334 -8.33 -28.08 -4.26
N LEU A 335 -7.36 -28.68 -4.94
CA LEU A 335 -5.92 -28.62 -4.69
C LEU A 335 -5.30 -27.28 -5.15
N LEU A 336 -4.44 -26.73 -4.29
CA LEU A 336 -3.18 -26.02 -4.57
C LEU A 336 -3.15 -24.85 -5.60
N SER A 337 -2.65 -23.69 -5.16
CA SER A 337 -1.72 -22.86 -5.95
C SER A 337 -0.89 -21.90 -5.12
N ASP A 338 0.40 -22.23 -5.04
CA ASP A 338 1.47 -21.25 -5.13
C ASP A 338 1.44 -20.59 -6.51
N SER A 339 1.67 -19.28 -6.53
CA SER A 339 1.74 -18.46 -7.74
C SER A 339 2.97 -18.84 -8.58
N LEU A 340 2.83 -19.88 -9.40
CA LEU A 340 3.69 -20.24 -10.52
C LEU A 340 2.88 -20.12 -11.82
N THR A 341 2.74 -18.92 -12.38
CA THR A 341 2.54 -18.72 -13.84
C THR A 341 2.79 -17.27 -14.24
N ASP A 342 3.96 -17.02 -14.81
CA ASP A 342 4.15 -16.28 -16.08
C ASP A 342 5.56 -16.55 -16.62
N ALA A 343 5.89 -17.85 -16.69
CA ALA A 343 7.05 -18.35 -17.39
C ALA A 343 6.64 -19.64 -18.09
N ASN A 344 5.93 -19.51 -19.20
CA ASN A 344 6.06 -20.48 -20.27
C ASN A 344 6.43 -19.68 -21.51
N TYR A 345 7.72 -19.72 -21.87
CA TYR A 345 8.21 -20.10 -23.19
C TYR A 345 9.74 -20.10 -23.15
N GLN A 346 10.32 -21.26 -22.81
CA GLN A 346 11.61 -21.66 -23.36
C GLN A 346 11.35 -22.61 -24.53
N ARG A 347 11.99 -22.38 -25.66
CA ARG A 347 12.15 -23.37 -26.74
C ARG A 347 13.59 -23.88 -26.68
N LYS A 348 13.69 -25.20 -26.42
CA LYS A 348 14.81 -26.15 -26.58
C LYS A 348 16.23 -25.58 -26.75
N ASN A 349 17.09 -25.85 -25.76
CA ASN A 349 18.30 -26.65 -25.97
C ASN A 349 18.93 -27.12 -24.65
N SER A 350 19.52 -28.32 -24.73
CA SER A 350 20.26 -29.14 -23.76
C SER A 350 20.84 -28.44 -22.51
N TYR A 351 20.63 -29.00 -21.32
CA TYR A 351 21.69 -29.52 -20.42
C TYR A 351 21.20 -29.80 -18.98
N LYS A 352 21.60 -30.98 -18.49
CA LYS A 352 21.89 -31.38 -17.09
C LYS A 352 20.86 -31.13 -15.98
N LYS A 353 20.23 -32.25 -15.59
CA LYS A 353 19.74 -32.66 -14.26
C LYS A 353 20.37 -31.88 -13.09
N VAL A 354 19.62 -30.93 -12.52
CA VAL A 354 19.87 -30.37 -11.18
C VAL A 354 18.78 -30.85 -10.24
N LYS A 355 19.22 -31.26 -9.05
CA LYS A 355 18.50 -32.03 -8.03
C LYS A 355 17.13 -31.47 -7.67
N LYS A 356 16.16 -32.38 -7.65
CA LYS A 356 14.83 -32.29 -7.03
C LYS A 356 14.99 -31.92 -5.54
N VAL A 357 14.67 -30.68 -5.19
CA VAL A 357 14.42 -30.29 -3.79
C VAL A 357 12.95 -30.60 -3.50
N SER A 358 12.74 -31.20 -2.34
CA SER A 358 11.53 -31.83 -1.84
C SER A 358 10.28 -30.94 -1.92
N SER A 359 9.18 -31.60 -2.28
CA SER A 359 7.79 -31.17 -2.17
C SER A 359 7.46 -30.55 -0.81
N ILE A 360 7.07 -29.27 -0.81
CA ILE A 360 6.34 -28.64 0.30
C ILE A 360 4.87 -29.03 0.15
N GLY A 361 4.31 -29.63 1.20
CA GLY A 361 2.99 -30.25 1.20
C GLY A 361 1.81 -29.28 1.38
N LYS A 362 0.65 -29.81 0.98
CA LYS A 362 -0.73 -29.65 1.47
C LYS A 362 -1.15 -28.29 2.08
N ASP A 363 -2.24 -27.76 1.54
CA ASP A 363 -3.17 -26.77 2.11
C ASP A 363 -2.75 -26.20 3.48
N GLU A 364 -2.14 -25.01 3.48
CA GLU A 364 -2.01 -24.21 4.70
C GLU A 364 -3.41 -23.71 5.08
N ALA A 365 -4.17 -24.58 5.74
CA ALA A 365 -5.19 -24.13 6.66
C ALA A 365 -4.56 -23.09 7.59
N ALA A 366 -5.22 -21.95 7.80
CA ALA A 366 -4.80 -20.93 8.76
C ALA A 366 -4.29 -21.64 10.03
N ASN A 367 -2.99 -21.48 10.32
CA ASN A 367 -2.27 -22.44 11.15
C ASN A 367 -2.87 -22.41 12.56
N LYS A 368 -3.53 -23.50 12.94
CA LYS A 368 -4.66 -23.43 13.88
C LYS A 368 -4.24 -23.01 15.30
N ASN A 369 -2.98 -23.13 15.75
CA ASN A 369 -2.56 -22.72 17.10
C ASN A 369 -1.29 -21.87 17.08
N MET A 370 -1.24 -20.86 16.22
CA MET A 370 -0.08 -19.98 16.07
C MET A 370 -0.04 -18.90 17.16
N THR A 371 1.10 -18.75 17.82
CA THR A 371 1.46 -17.62 18.67
C THR A 371 1.94 -16.42 17.85
N VAL A 372 2.02 -15.23 18.45
CA VAL A 372 2.57 -14.04 17.78
C VAL A 372 4.05 -14.23 17.40
N GLY A 373 4.82 -14.98 18.21
CA GLY A 373 6.21 -15.32 17.91
C GLY A 373 6.33 -16.19 16.66
N GLU A 374 5.56 -17.27 16.58
CA GLU A 374 5.53 -18.17 15.42
C GLU A 374 5.03 -17.45 14.16
N LEU A 375 4.08 -16.52 14.29
CA LEU A 375 3.64 -15.67 13.18
C LEU A 375 4.79 -14.83 12.61
N MET A 376 5.63 -14.26 13.49
CA MET A 376 6.79 -13.48 13.09
C MET A 376 7.87 -14.34 12.43
N GLU A 377 8.14 -15.53 12.95
CA GLU A 377 9.09 -16.47 12.33
C GLU A 377 8.63 -16.91 10.94
N ALA A 378 7.34 -17.26 10.80
CA ALA A 378 6.75 -17.59 9.51
C ALA A 378 6.84 -16.42 8.52
N TYR A 379 6.66 -15.20 9.00
CA TYR A 379 6.81 -13.99 8.21
C TYR A 379 8.26 -13.77 7.73
N GLU A 380 9.24 -13.90 8.62
CA GLU A 380 10.66 -13.72 8.29
C GLU A 380 11.16 -14.75 7.26
N SER A 381 10.69 -15.99 7.35
CA SER A 381 10.95 -17.02 6.33
C SER A 381 10.28 -16.66 4.98
N CYS A 382 9.00 -16.29 5.02
CA CYS A 382 8.23 -15.94 3.82
C CYS A 382 8.80 -14.72 3.08
N ILE A 383 9.17 -13.65 3.80
CA ILE A 383 9.67 -12.41 3.19
C ILE A 383 10.99 -12.64 2.45
N SER A 384 11.87 -13.51 2.97
CA SER A 384 13.14 -13.86 2.32
C SER A 384 12.91 -14.50 0.95
N ASN A 385 12.06 -15.53 0.89
CA ASN A 385 11.69 -16.21 -0.35
C ASN A 385 11.00 -15.26 -1.34
N LEU A 386 10.09 -14.41 -0.84
CA LEU A 386 9.38 -13.45 -1.66
C LEU A 386 10.34 -12.43 -2.31
N ARG A 387 11.32 -11.93 -1.55
CA ARG A 387 12.33 -10.98 -2.04
C ARG A 387 13.21 -11.62 -3.12
N ASN A 388 13.65 -12.86 -2.92
CA ASN A 388 14.46 -13.58 -3.91
C ASN A 388 13.71 -13.77 -5.23
N SER A 389 12.46 -14.25 -5.17
CA SER A 389 11.61 -14.40 -6.36
C SER A 389 11.34 -13.07 -7.09
N GLN A 390 11.21 -11.96 -6.35
CA GLN A 390 11.04 -10.64 -6.94
C GLN A 390 12.32 -10.16 -7.62
N ALA A 391 13.48 -10.33 -6.97
CA ALA A 391 14.78 -9.96 -7.54
C ALA A 391 15.08 -10.71 -8.84
N GLU A 392 14.82 -12.02 -8.88
CA GLU A 392 15.01 -12.82 -10.11
C GLU A 392 14.13 -12.35 -11.27
N ARG A 393 12.85 -12.07 -11.00
CA ARG A 393 11.91 -11.56 -12.01
C ARG A 393 12.33 -10.18 -12.53
N ARG A 394 12.77 -9.32 -11.63
CA ARG A 394 13.30 -8.01 -11.98
C ARG A 394 14.50 -8.12 -12.91
N THR A 395 15.48 -8.96 -12.57
CA THR A 395 16.66 -9.22 -13.40
C THR A 395 16.27 -9.73 -14.79
N LYS A 396 15.30 -10.66 -14.90
CA LYS A 396 14.82 -11.15 -16.20
C LYS A 396 14.14 -10.06 -17.03
N SER A 397 13.36 -9.18 -16.39
CA SER A 397 12.62 -8.11 -17.05
C SER A 397 13.56 -7.02 -17.55
N LEU A 398 14.50 -6.57 -16.71
CA LEU A 398 15.46 -5.50 -17.05
C LEU A 398 16.41 -5.88 -18.19
N LYS A 399 16.70 -7.18 -18.38
CA LYS A 399 17.46 -7.66 -19.55
C LYS A 399 16.86 -7.22 -20.89
N GLN A 400 15.53 -7.04 -20.97
CA GLN A 400 14.85 -6.61 -22.20
C GLN A 400 15.07 -5.14 -22.53
N ILE A 401 15.53 -4.34 -21.56
CA ILE A 401 15.76 -2.90 -21.68
C ILE A 401 17.20 -2.53 -21.32
N SER A 402 18.14 -3.48 -21.39
CA SER A 402 19.57 -3.20 -21.22
C SER A 402 20.03 -2.10 -22.20
N PRO A 403 20.90 -1.16 -21.78
CA PRO A 403 21.63 -1.07 -20.51
C PRO A 403 20.89 -0.49 -19.29
N ALA A 404 19.58 -0.17 -19.38
CA ALA A 404 18.88 0.44 -18.25
C ALA A 404 18.89 -0.45 -17.01
N ASN A 405 19.41 0.09 -15.90
CA ASN A 405 19.46 -0.58 -14.62
C ASN A 405 18.98 0.34 -13.51
N LEU A 406 17.69 0.22 -13.18
CA LEU A 406 17.08 1.00 -12.11
C LEU A 406 17.55 0.42 -10.76
N THR A 407 18.13 1.21 -9.88
CA THR A 407 18.62 0.75 -8.56
C THR A 407 18.40 1.83 -7.51
N LYS A 408 18.41 1.46 -6.23
CA LYS A 408 18.31 2.45 -5.15
C LYS A 408 19.50 3.42 -5.16
N GLU A 409 20.66 2.92 -5.54
CA GLU A 409 21.89 3.70 -5.73
C GLU A 409 21.70 4.68 -6.88
N GLY A 410 21.11 4.25 -8.00
CA GLY A 410 20.82 5.11 -9.15
C GLY A 410 19.88 6.27 -8.80
N ARG A 411 18.95 6.09 -7.85
CA ARG A 411 18.08 7.18 -7.38
C ARG A 411 18.85 8.34 -6.77
N ARG A 412 20.03 8.10 -6.20
CA ARG A 412 20.88 9.14 -5.61
C ARG A 412 21.48 10.07 -6.67
N ASN A 413 21.58 9.60 -7.92
CA ASN A 413 22.09 10.38 -9.04
C ASN A 413 20.99 11.23 -9.70
N VAL A 414 19.74 11.12 -9.25
CA VAL A 414 18.63 11.91 -9.78
C VAL A 414 18.78 13.37 -9.34
N PRO A 415 18.68 14.36 -10.26
CA PRO A 415 18.87 15.76 -9.93
C PRO A 415 17.96 16.25 -8.80
N ARG A 416 18.50 17.06 -7.89
CA ARG A 416 17.75 17.63 -6.76
C ARG A 416 16.51 18.41 -7.19
N ALA A 417 16.59 19.15 -8.31
CA ALA A 417 15.45 19.87 -8.87
C ALA A 417 14.29 18.93 -9.25
N LEU A 418 14.61 17.74 -9.77
CA LEU A 418 13.62 16.72 -10.10
C LEU A 418 13.00 16.12 -8.83
N LEU A 419 13.80 15.86 -7.79
CA LEU A 419 13.29 15.43 -6.49
C LEU A 419 12.33 16.46 -5.87
N GLN A 420 12.69 17.75 -5.92
CA GLN A 420 11.81 18.84 -5.45
C GLN A 420 10.50 18.89 -6.23
N LYS A 421 10.54 18.68 -7.55
CA LYS A 421 9.34 18.61 -8.38
C LYS A 421 8.46 17.41 -8.01
N ILE A 422 9.05 16.24 -7.76
CA ILE A 422 8.32 15.07 -7.24
C ILE A 422 7.69 15.41 -5.89
N THR A 423 8.43 16.05 -4.98
CA THR A 423 7.90 16.50 -3.68
C THR A 423 6.71 17.43 -3.85
N SER A 424 6.79 18.46 -4.72
CA SER A 424 5.71 19.42 -4.92
C SER A 424 4.45 18.79 -5.54
N LEU A 425 4.64 17.85 -6.48
CA LEU A 425 3.53 17.11 -7.10
C LEU A 425 2.85 16.15 -6.11
N ASN A 426 3.51 15.83 -4.99
CA ASN A 426 3.02 14.90 -3.98
C ASN A 426 2.86 15.59 -2.60
N SER A 427 2.53 16.88 -2.58
CA SER A 427 2.45 17.67 -1.35
C SER A 427 1.50 17.08 -0.31
N LEU A 428 0.31 16.61 -0.71
CA LEU A 428 -0.64 15.98 0.20
C LEU A 428 -0.11 14.66 0.74
N ASP A 429 0.54 13.86 -0.12
CA ASP A 429 1.18 12.61 0.28
C ASP A 429 2.33 12.85 1.27
N MET A 430 3.07 13.95 1.14
CA MET A 430 4.11 14.34 2.10
C MET A 430 3.49 14.63 3.47
N GLU A 431 2.40 15.40 3.50
CA GLU A 431 1.73 15.73 4.75
C GLU A 431 1.07 14.51 5.42
N ILE A 432 0.39 13.66 4.65
CA ILE A 432 -0.24 12.46 5.22
C ILE A 432 0.79 11.44 5.69
N TYR A 433 1.94 11.34 5.02
CA TYR A 433 3.03 10.46 5.46
C TYR A 433 3.65 10.96 6.77
N ASN A 434 3.91 12.26 6.91
CA ASN A 434 4.36 12.84 8.17
C ASN A 434 3.35 12.60 9.31
N TYR A 435 2.06 12.73 9.01
CA TYR A 435 1.02 12.41 9.98
C TYR A 435 1.03 10.92 10.37
N ALA A 436 1.18 10.02 9.40
CA ALA A 436 1.30 8.59 9.64
C ALA A 436 2.52 8.22 10.48
N GLN A 437 3.65 8.92 10.34
CA GLN A 437 4.81 8.75 11.24
C GLN A 437 4.45 9.07 12.70
N SER A 438 3.64 10.10 12.92
CA SER A 438 3.17 10.43 14.27
C SER A 438 2.22 9.37 14.85
N ILE A 439 1.34 8.80 14.02
CA ILE A 439 0.46 7.68 14.41
C ILE A 439 1.32 6.46 14.76
N PHE A 440 2.28 6.12 13.89
CA PHE A 440 3.16 4.97 14.06
C PHE A 440 3.94 5.05 15.38
N ALA A 441 4.53 6.22 15.69
CA ALA A 441 5.25 6.43 16.95
C ALA A 441 4.34 6.25 18.18
N LYS A 442 3.10 6.76 18.13
CA LYS A 442 2.10 6.57 19.20
C LYS A 442 1.70 5.10 19.36
N GLN A 443 1.51 4.38 18.25
CA GLN A 443 1.19 2.95 18.27
C GLN A 443 2.34 2.13 18.86
N HIS A 444 3.58 2.44 18.46
CA HIS A 444 4.76 1.77 18.96
C HIS A 444 4.92 1.94 20.48
N ALA A 445 4.79 3.18 20.99
CA ALA A 445 4.86 3.47 22.42
C ALA A 445 3.82 2.67 23.23
N ARG A 446 2.58 2.55 22.72
CA ARG A 446 1.52 1.76 23.37
C ARG A 446 1.83 0.27 23.42
N VAL A 447 2.33 -0.30 22.32
CA VAL A 447 2.69 -1.72 22.27
C VAL A 447 3.83 -2.03 23.24
N VAL A 448 4.86 -1.17 23.29
CA VAL A 448 5.97 -1.32 24.24
C VAL A 448 5.47 -1.22 25.69
N GLN A 449 4.61 -0.26 25.99
CA GLN A 449 4.02 -0.11 27.33
C GLN A 449 3.22 -1.36 27.73
N ASN A 450 2.33 -1.85 26.86
CA ASN A 450 1.56 -3.06 27.12
C ASN A 450 2.46 -4.28 27.37
N MET A 451 3.54 -4.45 26.61
CA MET A 451 4.50 -5.54 26.83
C MET A 451 5.21 -5.45 28.18
N VAL A 452 5.54 -4.24 28.64
CA VAL A 452 6.15 -4.00 29.96
C VAL A 452 5.15 -4.33 31.07
N ASP A 453 3.90 -3.90 30.92
CA ASP A 453 2.85 -4.12 31.90
C ASP A 453 2.49 -5.61 32.02
N THR A 454 2.40 -6.34 30.91
CA THR A 454 2.21 -7.80 30.92
C THR A 454 3.36 -8.51 31.64
N LYS A 455 4.62 -8.16 31.35
CA LYS A 455 5.77 -8.75 32.06
C LYS A 455 5.76 -8.46 33.55
N ARG A 456 5.35 -7.24 33.94
CA ARG A 456 5.24 -6.87 35.36
C ARG A 456 4.12 -7.66 36.05
N GLN A 457 2.99 -7.86 35.39
CA GLN A 457 1.89 -8.69 35.89
C GLN A 457 2.29 -10.17 36.01
N GLU A 458 2.97 -10.74 35.02
CA GLU A 458 3.52 -12.10 35.09
C GLU A 458 4.50 -12.26 36.25
N THR A 459 5.40 -11.29 36.45
CA THR A 459 6.35 -11.29 37.58
C THR A 459 5.61 -11.23 38.92
N THR A 460 4.58 -10.39 39.03
CA THR A 460 3.75 -10.26 40.25
C THR A 460 2.93 -11.53 40.52
N LEU A 461 2.42 -12.19 39.47
CA LEU A 461 1.71 -13.46 39.59
C LEU A 461 2.65 -14.58 40.07
N ILE A 462 3.87 -14.65 39.51
CA ILE A 462 4.90 -15.61 39.96
C ILE A 462 5.28 -15.34 41.43
N GLU A 463 5.48 -14.08 41.83
CA GLU A 463 5.76 -13.70 43.22
C GLU A 463 4.59 -14.04 44.17
N SER A 464 3.33 -13.84 43.75
CA SER A 464 2.16 -14.18 44.56
C SER A 464 1.92 -15.70 44.69
N VAL A 465 2.24 -16.48 43.64
CA VAL A 465 2.22 -17.95 43.68
C VAL A 465 3.34 -18.48 44.58
N TYR A 466 4.51 -17.85 44.57
CA TYR A 466 5.60 -18.17 45.51
C TYR A 466 5.24 -17.82 46.96
N ASN A 467 4.57 -16.68 47.20
CA ASN A 467 4.13 -16.28 48.54
C ASN A 467 2.93 -17.10 49.08
N ASN A 468 2.10 -17.68 48.20
CA ASN A 468 1.01 -18.58 48.60
C ASN A 468 1.45 -20.05 48.77
N SER A 469 2.67 -20.41 48.37
CA SER A 469 3.22 -21.77 48.54
C SER A 469 4.05 -21.97 49.80
N TYR A 470 4.30 -20.91 50.58
CA TYR A 470 4.91 -21.01 51.90
C TYR A 470 3.95 -20.44 52.95
N GLY A 471 3.19 -21.34 53.58
CA GLY A 471 2.62 -21.06 54.88
C GLY A 471 3.71 -20.57 55.81
N SER A 472 3.53 -19.35 56.33
CA SER A 472 4.43 -18.76 57.33
C SER A 472 4.58 -19.68 58.54
N PRO A 473 5.80 -19.99 59.00
CA PRO A 473 6.07 -20.10 60.42
C PRO A 473 6.44 -18.71 60.94
N SER A 474 5.60 -18.22 61.85
CA SER A 474 5.85 -17.06 62.71
C SER A 474 7.26 -17.08 63.30
N TRP A 475 8.11 -16.10 62.96
CA TRP A 475 9.21 -15.66 63.82
C TRP A 475 9.25 -14.13 63.88
N LYS A 476 9.00 -13.63 65.09
CA LYS A 476 9.22 -12.24 65.49
C LYS A 476 10.72 -11.95 65.55
N PHE A 477 11.08 -10.75 65.07
CA PHE A 477 12.22 -9.90 65.41
C PHE A 477 13.61 -10.53 65.61
N LEU A 478 14.55 -10.09 64.78
CA LEU A 478 15.80 -9.45 65.23
C LEU A 478 16.30 -8.50 64.13
N SER A 479 16.33 -7.21 64.47
CA SER A 479 17.06 -6.17 63.74
C SER A 479 18.55 -6.30 64.07
N LEU A 480 19.42 -6.29 63.06
CA LEU A 480 20.81 -5.80 63.12
C LEU A 480 21.33 -5.66 61.69
N GLY A 481 21.86 -4.46 61.38
CA GLY A 481 22.05 -3.99 60.02
C GLY A 481 23.38 -4.33 59.35
N THR A 482 23.42 -4.09 58.04
CA THR A 482 24.60 -3.75 57.22
C THR A 482 24.11 -3.21 55.86
N ALA A 483 23.57 -1.98 55.86
CA ALA A 483 23.39 -1.21 54.62
C ALA A 483 24.63 -0.33 54.41
N GLY A 484 25.70 -0.92 53.86
CA GLY A 484 26.97 -0.22 53.62
C GLY A 484 27.65 -0.56 52.29
N ASP A 485 27.68 -1.83 51.89
CA ASP A 485 28.71 -2.26 50.91
C ASP A 485 28.26 -2.44 49.46
N ILE A 486 27.01 -2.09 49.10
CA ILE A 486 26.51 -2.26 47.73
C ILE A 486 26.50 -0.94 46.94
N ILE A 487 26.48 0.21 47.61
CA ILE A 487 26.42 1.52 46.93
C ILE A 487 27.80 1.96 46.42
N ASP A 488 28.90 1.61 47.11
CA ASP A 488 30.25 1.99 46.68
C ASP A 488 30.73 1.20 45.46
N LYS A 489 30.27 -0.05 45.30
CA LYS A 489 30.67 -0.89 44.14
C LYS A 489 30.00 -0.47 42.82
N PHE A 490 28.88 0.24 42.88
CA PHE A 490 28.23 0.81 41.69
C PHE A 490 28.85 2.15 41.24
N ARG A 491 29.53 2.87 42.16
CA ARG A 491 30.19 4.15 41.86
C ARG A 491 31.54 3.96 41.15
N GLU A 492 32.28 2.88 41.45
CA GLU A 492 33.54 2.56 40.75
C GLU A 492 33.33 2.14 39.28
N LEU A 493 32.28 1.36 38.99
CA LEU A 493 31.96 0.89 37.63
C LEU A 493 31.46 2.00 36.69
N THR A 494 31.01 3.12 37.22
CA THR A 494 30.55 4.26 36.42
C THR A 494 31.67 5.23 36.05
N GLU A 495 32.77 5.29 36.81
CA GLU A 495 33.92 6.14 36.48
C GLU A 495 34.90 5.46 35.50
N GLU A 496 35.09 4.13 35.56
CA GLU A 496 35.89 3.41 34.55
C GLU A 496 35.28 3.49 33.14
N ASN A 497 33.94 3.52 33.03
CA ASN A 497 33.25 3.62 31.74
C ASN A 497 33.32 5.04 31.13
N LYS A 498 33.42 6.11 31.95
CA LYS A 498 33.63 7.47 31.43
C LYS A 498 35.04 7.65 30.87
N CYS A 499 36.05 7.02 31.47
CA CYS A 499 37.43 7.12 31.01
C CYS A 499 37.64 6.41 29.64
N ARG A 500 36.95 5.28 29.41
CA ARG A 500 36.98 4.54 28.13
C ARG A 500 36.33 5.27 26.95
N ILE A 501 35.32 6.12 27.20
CA ILE A 501 34.63 6.89 26.15
C ILE A 501 35.44 8.12 25.73
N SER A 502 36.25 8.70 26.64
CA SER A 502 37.12 9.84 26.34
C SER A 502 38.30 9.46 25.43
N GLN A 503 38.89 8.27 25.59
CA GLN A 503 40.01 7.83 24.75
C GLN A 503 39.61 7.43 23.32
N LYS A 504 38.37 6.95 23.09
CA LYS A 504 37.89 6.62 21.73
C LYS A 504 37.57 7.84 20.86
N LYS A 505 37.32 9.02 21.44
CA LYS A 505 37.08 10.26 20.68
C LYS A 505 38.35 10.95 20.17
N LYS A 506 39.55 10.52 20.59
CA LYS A 506 40.83 11.10 20.17
C LYS A 506 41.48 10.40 18.96
N VAL A 507 40.93 9.28 18.47
CA VAL A 507 41.52 8.45 17.39
C VAL A 507 40.78 8.58 16.05
N THR A 508 39.78 9.47 15.94
CA THR A 508 39.01 9.68 14.68
C THR A 508 39.16 11.09 14.11
N LYS A 509 40.30 11.73 14.37
CA LYS A 509 40.77 12.93 13.66
C LYS A 509 42.23 12.72 13.27
N LEU A 510 42.43 12.03 12.16
CA LEU A 510 43.57 12.13 11.24
C LEU A 510 43.09 11.64 9.88
#